data_AF-A0A372G9E1-F1
#
_entry.id   AF-A0A372G9E1-F1
#
_cell.length_a   1.000
_cell.length_b   1.000
_cell.length_c   1.000
_cell.angle_alpha   90.00
_cell.angle_beta   90.00
_cell.angle_gamma   90.00
#
_symmetry.space_group_name_H-M   'P 1'
#
loop_
_entity.id
_entity.type
_entity.pdbx_description
1 polymer ?
#
loop_
_entity_poly.entity_id
_entity_poly.type
_entity_poly.pdbx_seq_one_letter_code
_entity_poly.pdbx_strand_id
1 'polypeptide(L)' 'MLELFTGGTELTVGTVAERLGIAQPTASQQLALLRRGGLLTSRKHGKQVFYRVDVAAVEQSLTELQTYLRTCCPPP' A
#
# COMPACT_ATOMS: atom_id res chain seq x y z
N MET A 1 -4.31 8.01 -2.75
CA MET A 1 -3.14 7.24 -3.27
C MET A 1 -3.40 5.74 -3.28
N LEU A 2 -3.74 5.10 -2.15
CA LEU A 2 -4.11 3.67 -2.11
C LEU A 2 -5.28 3.32 -3.04
N GLU A 3 -6.21 4.25 -3.25
CA GLU A 3 -7.31 4.10 -4.20
C GLU A 3 -6.85 3.82 -5.64
N LEU A 4 -5.67 4.28 -6.07
CA LEU A 4 -5.16 3.99 -7.41
C LEU A 4 -4.87 2.51 -7.63
N PHE A 5 -4.66 1.77 -6.55
CA PHE A 5 -4.38 0.34 -6.55
C PHE A 5 -5.62 -0.50 -6.22
N THR A 6 -6.79 0.14 -6.01
CA THR A 6 -8.05 -0.59 -5.87
C THR A 6 -8.35 -1.33 -7.16
N GLY A 7 -8.65 -2.64 -7.06
CA GLY A 7 -8.80 -3.54 -8.21
C GLY A 7 -7.59 -4.42 -8.53
N GLY A 8 -6.51 -4.37 -7.73
CA GLY A 8 -5.37 -5.30 -7.86
C GLY A 8 -4.36 -4.95 -8.95
N THR A 9 -4.39 -3.71 -9.45
CA THR A 9 -3.53 -3.25 -10.55
C THR A 9 -2.11 -2.94 -10.08
N GLU A 10 -1.10 -3.35 -10.86
CA GLU A 10 0.31 -2.99 -10.62
C GLU A 10 0.63 -1.64 -11.28
N LEU A 11 1.20 -0.68 -10.54
CA LEU A 11 1.52 0.66 -11.05
C LEU A 11 2.98 1.02 -10.79
N THR A 12 3.60 1.75 -11.71
CA THR A 12 4.97 2.25 -11.54
C THR A 12 4.97 3.59 -10.79
N VAL A 13 6.12 3.98 -10.22
CA VAL A 13 6.30 5.31 -9.60
C VAL A 13 5.92 6.43 -10.57
N GLY A 14 6.24 6.29 -11.86
CA GLY A 14 5.89 7.27 -12.89
C GLY A 14 4.39 7.39 -13.06
N THR A 15 3.69 6.27 -13.24
CA THR A 15 2.23 6.23 -13.38
C THR A 15 1.52 6.78 -12.15
N VAL A 16 2.04 6.50 -10.95
CA VAL A 16 1.50 7.01 -9.68
C VAL A 16 1.70 8.52 -9.58
N ALA A 17 2.88 9.02 -9.94
CA ALA A 17 3.18 10.45 -9.97
C ALA A 17 2.25 11.20 -10.95
N GLU A 18 2.05 10.66 -12.16
CA GLU A 18 1.14 11.22 -13.16
C GLU A 18 -0.32 11.21 -12.68
N ARG A 19 -0.83 10.08 -12.18
CA ARG A 19 -2.23 9.97 -11.75
C ARG A 19 -2.56 10.83 -10.53
N LEU A 20 -1.59 11.06 -9.64
CA LEU A 20 -1.76 11.93 -8.47
C LEU A 20 -1.42 13.40 -8.77
N GLY A 21 -0.84 13.70 -9.94
CA GLY A 21 -0.34 15.03 -10.27
C GLY A 21 0.79 15.50 -9.34
N ILE A 22 1.59 14.58 -8.80
CA ILE A 22 2.68 14.88 -7.86
C ILE A 22 4.04 14.60 -8.49
N ALA A 23 5.09 15.23 -7.95
CA ALA A 23 6.45 14.96 -8.39
C ALA A 23 6.87 13.50 -8.07
N GLN A 24 7.63 12.88 -8.96
CA GLN A 24 8.22 11.53 -8.75
C GLN A 24 8.92 11.32 -7.40
N PRO A 25 9.76 12.26 -6.88
CA PRO A 25 10.35 12.08 -5.56
C PRO A 25 9.30 11.99 -4.45
N THR A 26 8.23 12.78 -4.51
CA THR A 26 7.11 12.73 -3.57
C THR A 26 6.36 11.40 -3.66
N ALA A 27 6.06 10.94 -4.88
CA ALA A 27 5.42 9.64 -5.10
C ALA A 27 6.27 8.48 -4.55
N SER A 28 7.58 8.49 -4.81
CA SER A 28 8.52 7.48 -4.31
C SER A 28 8.57 7.45 -2.79
N GLN A 29 8.60 8.62 -2.14
CA GLN A 29 8.60 8.72 -0.69
C GLN A 29 7.30 8.17 -0.08
N GLN A 30 6.14 8.50 -0.66
CA GLN A 30 4.86 7.95 -0.22
C GLN A 30 4.75 6.43 -0.45
N LEU A 31 5.22 5.92 -1.59
CA LEU A 31 5.29 4.47 -1.86
C LEU A 31 6.22 3.76 -0.87
N ALA A 32 7.33 4.39 -0.48
CA ALA A 32 8.23 3.86 0.53
C ALA A 32 7.57 3.82 1.92
N LEU A 33 6.80 4.85 2.30
CA LEU A 33 6.02 4.87 3.55
C LEU A 33 4.99 3.75 3.58
N LEU A 34 4.21 3.59 2.50
CA LEU A 34 3.21 2.52 2.39
C LEU A 34 3.84 1.13 2.39
N ARG A 35 4.99 0.96 1.75
CA ARG A 35 5.78 -0.29 1.80
C ARG A 35 6.33 -0.57 3.20
N ARG A 36 6.79 0.46 3.93
CA ARG A 36 7.22 0.32 5.34
C ARG A 36 6.06 -0.06 6.25
N GLY A 37 4.85 0.41 5.95
CA GLY A 37 3.62 0.00 6.63
C GLY A 37 3.11 -1.40 6.23
N GLY A 38 3.83 -2.12 5.36
CA GLY A 38 3.43 -3.46 4.91
C GLY A 38 2.31 -3.48 3.87
N LEU A 39 1.76 -2.33 3.46
CA LEU A 39 0.56 -2.26 2.62
C LEU A 39 0.84 -2.46 1.12
N LEU A 40 2.09 -2.24 0.69
CA LEU A 40 2.51 -2.37 -0.71
C LEU A 40 3.65 -3.36 -0.87
N THR A 41 3.58 -4.15 -1.94
CA THR A 41 4.74 -4.90 -2.44
C THR A 41 5.33 -4.20 -3.66
N SER A 42 6.62 -4.40 -3.89
CA SER A 42 7.32 -3.90 -5.07
C SER A 42 7.94 -5.06 -5.84
N ARG A 43 7.70 -5.11 -7.14
CA ARG A 43 8.31 -6.06 -8.08
C ARG A 43 9.10 -5.30 -9.13
N LYS A 44 10.39 -5.62 -9.29
CA LYS A 44 11.21 -5.06 -10.36
C LYS A 44 10.96 -5.87 -11.64
N HIS A 45 10.61 -5.19 -12.73
CA HIS A 45 10.47 -5.78 -14.05
C HIS A 45 11.25 -4.94 -15.07
N GLY A 46 12.40 -5.48 -15.51
CA GLY A 46 13.33 -4.77 -16.39
C GLY A 46 13.93 -3.51 -15.73
N LYS A 47 13.70 -2.36 -16.36
CA LYS A 47 14.16 -1.03 -15.89
C LYS A 47 13.16 -0.32 -14.97
N GLN A 48 11.96 -0.88 -14.77
CA GLN A 48 10.89 -0.25 -13.99
C GLN A 48 10.59 -1.05 -12.72
N VAL A 49 10.17 -0.34 -11.68
CA VAL A 49 9.68 -0.94 -10.43
C VAL A 49 8.18 -0.76 -10.39
N PHE A 50 7.47 -1.88 -10.33
CA PHE A 50 6.03 -1.96 -10.21
C PHE A 50 5.67 -2.13 -8.74
N TYR A 51 4.67 -1.38 -8.29
CA TYR A 51 4.11 -1.47 -6.96
C TYR A 51 2.70 -2.03 -7.08
N ARG A 52 2.30 -2.83 -6.10
CA ARG A 52 0.93 -3.32 -5.97
C ARG A 52 0.53 -3.35 -4.50
N VAL A 53 -0.76 -3.23 -4.23
CA VAL A 53 -1.30 -3.44 -2.89
C VAL A 53 -1.14 -4.90 -2.48
N ASP A 54 -0.63 -5.11 -1.27
CA ASP A 54 -0.62 -6.40 -0.63
C ASP A 54 -1.92 -6.57 0.16
N VAL A 55 -2.93 -7.15 -0.48
CA VAL A 55 -4.22 -7.40 0.17
C VAL A 55 -4.06 -8.29 1.40
N ALA A 56 -3.18 -9.30 1.33
CA ALA A 56 -2.95 -10.20 2.44
C ALA A 56 -2.35 -9.47 3.65
N ALA A 57 -1.38 -8.59 3.44
CA ALA A 57 -0.81 -7.80 4.52
C ALA A 57 -1.80 -6.79 5.11
N VAL A 58 -2.64 -6.15 4.27
CA VAL A 58 -3.71 -5.26 4.73
C VAL A 58 -4.72 -6.03 5.59
N GLU A 59 -5.16 -7.20 5.13
CA GLU A 59 -6.06 -8.08 5.87
C GLU A 59 -5.42 -8.55 7.18
N GLN A 60 -4.12 -8.84 7.19
CA GLN A 60 -3.39 -9.26 8.37
C GLN A 60 -3.34 -8.12 9.42
N SER A 61 -2.98 -6.90 9.01
CA SER A 61 -2.96 -5.74 9.91
C SER A 61 -4.35 -5.40 10.45
N LEU A 62 -5.40 -5.50 9.61
CA LEU A 62 -6.78 -5.31 10.06
C LEU A 62 -7.22 -6.42 11.03
N THR A 63 -6.81 -7.67 10.79
CA THR A 63 -7.11 -8.79 11.66
C THR A 63 -6.42 -8.64 13.01
N GLU A 64 -5.16 -8.22 13.04
CA GLU A 64 -4.42 -7.91 14.27
C GLU A 64 -5.09 -6.78 15.05
N LEU A 65 -5.43 -5.68 14.37
CA LEU A 65 -6.12 -4.55 14.99
C LEU A 65 -7.49 -4.98 15.53
N GLN A 66 -8.25 -5.76 14.77
CA GLN A 66 -9.56 -6.27 15.18
C GLN A 66 -9.43 -7.22 16.37
N THR A 67 -8.42 -8.09 16.37
CA THR A 67 -8.12 -8.98 17.50
C THR A 67 -7.80 -8.15 18.74
N TYR A 68 -6.92 -7.15 18.61
CA TYR A 68 -6.58 -6.25 19.70
C TYR A 68 -7.80 -5.52 20.25
N LEU A 69 -8.64 -4.93 19.39
CA LEU A 69 -9.87 -4.25 19.78
C LEU A 69 -10.86 -5.18 20.49
N ARG A 70 -11.04 -6.42 20.01
CA ARG A 70 -11.91 -7.41 20.63
C ARG A 70 -11.36 -7.94 21.96
N THR A 71 -10.04 -7.95 22.12
CA THR A 71 -9.39 -8.43 23.35
C THR A 71 -9.34 -7.33 24.42
N CYS A 72 -9.14 -6.07 24.01
CA CYS A 72 -9.05 -4.92 24.91
C CYS A 72 -10.40 -4.30 25.27
N CYS A 73 -11.44 -4.46 24.44
CA CYS A 73 -12.78 -3.97 24.72
C CYS A 73 -13.75 -5.16 24.68
N PRO A 74 -13.90 -5.92 25.78
CA PRO A 74 -14.96 -6.91 25.87
C PRO A 74 -16.30 -6.16 25.71
N PRO A 75 -17.16 -6.56 24.75
CA PRO A 75 -18.50 -6.00 24.68
C PRO A 75 -19.28 -6.34 25.96
N PRO A 76 -20.16 -5.44 26.45
CA PRO A 76 -20.98 -5.68 27.64
C PRO A 76 -21.95 -6.85 27.45
#